data_AF-A0A839JCX7-F1
#
_entry.id   AF-A0A839JCX7-F1
#
_cell.length_a   1.000
_cell.length_b   1.000
_cell.length_c   1.000
_cell.angle_alpha   90.00
_cell.angle_beta   90.00
_cell.angle_gamma   90.00
#
_symmetry.space_group_name_H-M   'P 1'
#
loop_
_entity.id
_entity.type
_entity.pdbx_description
1 polymer ?
#
loop_
_entity_poly.entity_id
_entity_poly.type
_entity_poly.pdbx_seq_one_letter_code
_entity_poly.pdbx_strand_id
1 'polypeptide(L)' 'MGAFHPEPIQPLGPEECWALLEGVPVGRLVVVMAGEPDVFPVNFAVDDRGLVVRTDIGTKFSGRRFTLNDAARAAQAGG' A
#
# COMPACT_ATOMS: atom_id res chain seq x y z
N MET A 1 4.08 -16.95 -34.11
CA MET A 1 3.07 -15.93 -33.73
C MET A 1 2.32 -16.48 -32.53
N GLY A 2 2.77 -16.17 -31.31
CA GLY A 2 2.15 -16.69 -30.09
C GLY A 2 0.83 -15.97 -29.85
N ALA A 3 -0.27 -16.71 -29.74
CA ALA A 3 -1.56 -16.13 -29.42
C ALA A 3 -1.51 -15.55 -28.00
N PHE A 4 -1.96 -14.30 -27.85
CA PHE A 4 -2.29 -13.74 -26.55
C PHE A 4 -3.46 -14.58 -26.01
N HIS A 5 -3.18 -15.44 -25.04
CA HIS A 5 -4.20 -16.03 -24.19
C HIS A 5 -4.34 -15.09 -23.00
N PRO A 6 -5.34 -14.18 -22.96
CA PRO A 6 -5.64 -13.51 -21.72
C PRO A 6 -6.11 -14.60 -20.76
N GLU A 7 -5.26 -14.96 -19.80
CA GLU A 7 -5.71 -15.67 -18.62
C GLU A 7 -6.99 -14.97 -18.14
N PRO A 8 -8.10 -15.69 -17.94
CA PRO A 8 -9.35 -15.07 -17.53
C PRO A 8 -9.10 -14.27 -16.26
N ILE A 9 -9.48 -12.99 -16.26
CA ILE A 9 -9.37 -12.12 -15.08
C ILE A 9 -10.23 -12.75 -13.98
N GLN A 10 -9.57 -13.37 -13.00
CA GLN A 10 -10.22 -14.05 -11.89
C GLN A 10 -10.24 -13.11 -10.67
N PRO A 11 -11.42 -12.83 -10.08
CA PRO A 11 -11.47 -12.11 -8.82
C PRO A 11 -10.86 -12.97 -7.72
N LEU A 12 -9.96 -12.36 -6.94
CA LEU A 12 -9.34 -13.01 -5.79
C LEU A 12 -10.24 -12.87 -4.57
N GLY A 13 -10.39 -13.97 -3.82
CA GLY A 13 -11.00 -13.94 -2.51
C GLY A 13 -10.11 -13.23 -1.47
N PRO A 14 -10.67 -12.79 -0.33
CA PRO A 14 -9.91 -12.09 0.70
C PRO A 14 -8.68 -12.87 1.20
N GLU A 15 -8.80 -14.18 1.43
CA GLU A 15 -7.70 -15.02 1.90
C GLU A 15 -6.57 -15.14 0.85
N GLU A 16 -6.92 -15.22 -0.43
CA GLU A 16 -5.95 -15.27 -1.51
C GLU A 16 -5.18 -13.94 -1.61
N CYS A 17 -5.86 -12.81 -1.44
CA CYS A 17 -5.21 -11.50 -1.36
C CYS A 17 -4.21 -11.43 -0.19
N TRP A 18 -4.58 -11.89 1.00
CA TRP A 18 -3.68 -11.90 2.16
C TRP A 18 -2.47 -12.80 1.95
N ALA A 19 -2.67 -14.01 1.42
CA ALA A 19 -1.59 -14.93 1.11
C ALA A 19 -0.61 -14.35 0.06
N LEU A 20 -1.12 -13.63 -0.94
CA LEU A 20 -0.29 -12.94 -1.92
C LEU A 20 0.48 -11.77 -1.31
N LEU A 21 -0.14 -11.01 -0.39
CA LEU A 21 0.51 -9.90 0.30
C LEU A 21 1.65 -10.36 1.22
N GLU A 22 1.51 -11.50 1.89
CA GLU A 22 2.57 -12.10 2.73
C GLU A 22 3.82 -12.46 1.93
N GLY A 23 3.67 -12.79 0.64
CA GLY A 23 4.78 -13.16 -0.24
C GLY A 23 5.57 -11.99 -0.81
N VAL A 24 5.16 -10.74 -0.57
CA VAL A 24 5.75 -9.54 -1.20
C VAL A 24 6.32 -8.58 -0.15
N PRO A 25 7.63 -8.32 -0.13
CA PRO A 25 8.26 -7.49 0.91
C PRO A 25 8.12 -5.97 0.68
N VAL A 26 7.77 -5.53 -0.55
CA VAL A 26 7.72 -4.11 -0.95
C VAL A 26 6.42 -3.79 -1.65
N GLY A 27 5.74 -2.74 -1.18
CA GLY A 27 4.50 -2.21 -1.73
C GLY A 27 4.60 -0.73 -2.11
N ARG A 28 3.47 -0.15 -2.51
CA ARG A 28 3.35 1.28 -2.83
C ARG A 28 2.27 1.88 -1.95
N LEU A 29 2.63 2.91 -1.18
CA LEU A 29 1.68 3.68 -0.38
C LEU A 29 1.34 4.96 -1.13
N VAL A 30 0.05 5.14 -1.42
CA VAL A 30 -0.47 6.39 -1.98
C VAL A 30 -1.02 7.24 -0.85
N VAL A 31 -0.57 8.49 -0.76
CA VAL A 31 -1.07 9.46 0.21
C VAL A 31 -1.61 10.64 -0.57
N VAL A 32 -2.87 10.99 -0.34
CA VAL A 32 -3.51 12.16 -0.96
C VAL A 32 -3.55 13.30 0.04
N MET A 33 -2.82 14.37 -0.22
CA MET A 33 -2.78 15.56 0.65
C MET A 33 -3.10 16.79 -0.19
N ALA A 34 -4.03 17.62 0.29
CA ALA A 34 -4.48 18.83 -0.42
C ALA A 34 -4.90 18.58 -1.89
N GLY A 35 -5.37 17.37 -2.20
CA GLY A 35 -5.78 16.97 -3.56
C GLY A 35 -4.65 16.46 -4.45
N GLU A 36 -3.40 16.45 -3.96
CA GLU A 36 -2.24 15.93 -4.70
C GLU A 36 -1.87 14.52 -4.20
N PRO A 37 -1.87 13.50 -5.09
CA PRO A 37 -1.44 12.16 -4.73
C PRO A 37 0.09 12.03 -4.81
N ASP A 38 0.71 11.67 -3.68
CA ASP A 38 2.11 11.27 -3.61
C ASP A 38 2.19 9.73 -3.46
N VAL A 39 3.11 9.09 -4.20
CA VAL A 39 3.30 7.62 -4.18
C VAL A 39 4.70 7.27 -3.68
N PHE A 40 4.78 6.42 -2.65
CA PHE A 40 6.05 6.02 -2.05
C PHE A 40 6.23 4.50 -2.06
N PRO A 41 7.42 3.97 -2.41
CA PRO A 41 7.73 2.58 -2.14
C PRO A 41 7.90 2.39 -0.62
N VAL A 42 7.26 1.35 -0.07
CA VAL A 42 7.34 1.04 1.37
C VAL A 42 7.59 -0.44 1.59
N ASN A 43 8.38 -0.76 2.62
CA ASN A 43 8.41 -2.12 3.15
C ASN A 43 7.19 -2.31 4.06
N PHE A 44 6.50 -3.43 3.92
CA PHE A 44 5.36 -3.76 4.75
C PHE A 44 5.39 -5.23 5.18
N ALA A 45 4.64 -5.56 6.22
CA ALA A 45 4.36 -6.91 6.67
C ALA A 45 2.86 -7.06 6.93
N VAL A 46 2.34 -8.27 6.78
CA VAL A 46 0.96 -8.62 7.17
C VAL A 46 0.98 -9.07 8.64
N ASP A 47 0.05 -8.56 9.44
CA ASP A 47 -0.14 -8.93 10.85
C ASP A 47 -1.64 -8.90 11.17
N ASP A 48 -2.23 -10.04 11.56
CA ASP A 48 -3.66 -10.20 11.89
C ASP A 48 -4.64 -9.50 10.92
N ARG A 49 -4.46 -9.72 9.60
CA ARG A 49 -5.23 -9.04 8.52
C ARG A 49 -5.10 -7.51 8.53
N GLY A 50 -4.03 -6.99 9.10
CA GLY A 50 -3.55 -5.62 9.01
C GLY A 50 -2.23 -5.55 8.25
N LEU A 51 -1.90 -4.36 7.74
CA LEU A 51 -0.61 -4.08 7.13
C LEU A 51 0.21 -3.19 8.05
N VAL A 52 1.36 -3.68 8.50
CA VAL A 52 2.34 -2.91 9.27
C VAL A 52 3.37 -2.38 8.29
N VAL A 53 3.45 -1.05 8.18
CA VAL A 53 4.39 -0.37 7.28
C VAL A 53 5.61 0.11 8.05
N ARG A 54 6.80 -0.18 7.54
CA ARG A 54 8.06 0.30 8.15
C ARG A 54 8.15 1.82 7.96
N THR A 55 8.22 2.56 9.07
CA THR A 55 8.10 4.03 9.11
C THR A 55 9.43 4.77 8.95
N ASP A 56 10.48 4.07 8.51
CA ASP A 56 11.70 4.65 7.98
C ASP A 56 11.50 5.11 6.52
N ILE A 57 10.48 5.95 6.31
CA ILE A 57 10.47 6.90 5.18
C ILE A 57 11.62 7.87 5.47
N GLY A 58 12.85 7.36 5.36
CA GLY A 58 14.05 8.02 5.80
C GLY A 58 14.15 9.34 5.08
N THR A 59 14.25 10.41 5.87
CA THR A 59 15.12 11.60 5.79
C THR A 59 15.68 12.07 4.43
N LYS A 60 15.10 11.66 3.30
CA LYS A 60 15.40 12.04 1.92
C LYS A 60 14.25 12.88 1.35
N PHE A 61 13.38 13.38 2.22
CA PHE A 61 12.50 14.51 1.96
C PHE A 61 13.13 15.73 2.60
N SER A 62 13.88 16.53 1.83
CA SER A 62 14.10 17.91 2.23
C SER A 62 12.75 18.63 2.15
N GLY A 63 12.01 18.70 3.26
CA GLY A 63 10.99 19.72 3.45
C GLY A 63 9.55 19.29 3.79
N ARG A 64 9.19 18.00 3.82
CA ARG A 64 7.86 17.58 4.30
C ARG A 64 7.97 16.47 5.35
N ARG A 65 7.58 16.80 6.58
CA ARG A 65 7.39 15.85 7.67
C ARG A 65 5.99 15.26 7.54
N PHE A 66 5.90 13.98 7.21
CA PHE A 66 4.66 13.22 7.24
C PHE A 66 4.64 12.32 8.47
N THR A 67 3.60 12.43 9.28
CA THR A 67 3.29 11.43 10.32
C THR A 67 2.24 10.49 9.74
N LEU A 68 2.59 9.23 9.50
CA LEU A 68 1.68 8.23 8.93
C LEU A 68 0.39 8.05 9.76
N ASN A 69 0.46 8.33 11.07
CA ASN A 69 -0.68 8.23 11.97
C ASN A 69 -1.79 9.26 11.65
N ASP A 70 -1.46 10.44 11.14
CA ASP A 70 -2.45 11.47 10.84
C ASP A 70 -3.28 11.10 9.60
N ALA A 71 -2.65 10.52 8.59
CA ALA A 71 -3.33 9.99 7.41
C ALA A 71 -4.22 8.78 7.74
N ALA A 72 -3.75 7.88 8.62
CA ALA A 72 -4.53 6.74 9.08
C ALA A 72 -5.80 7.16 9.86
N ARG A 73 -5.73 8.25 10.63
CA ARG A 73 -6.92 8.82 11.31
C ARG A 73 -7.87 9.50 10.34
N ALA A 74 -7.36 10.19 9.32
CA ALA A 74 -8.20 10.81 8.29
C ALA A 74 -8.97 9.76 7.46
N ALA A 75 -8.33 8.62 7.14
CA ALA A 75 -8.99 7.52 6.43
C ALA A 75 -10.09 6.81 7.25
N GLN A 76 -9.98 6.81 8.58
CA GLN A 76 -11.00 6.25 9.48
C GLN A 76 -12.13 7.24 9.84
N ALA A 77 -12.02 8.52 9.44
CA ALA A 77 -12.98 9.57 9.77
C ALA A 77 -14.08 9.79 8.71
N GLY A 78 -14.07 9.03 7.61
CA GLY A 78 -15.13 9.04 6.60
C GLY A 78 -16.09 7.88 6.82
N GLY A 79 -17.19 8.14 7.54
CA GLY A 79 -18.43 7.35 7.47
C GLY A 79 -19.35 7.87 6.38
#